data_AF-A0A497KAW7-F1
#
_entry.id   AF-A0A497KAW7-F1
#
_cell.length_a   1.000
_cell.length_b   1.000
_cell.length_c   1.000
_cell.angle_alpha   90.00
_cell.angle_beta   90.00
_cell.angle_gamma   90.00
#
_symmetry.space_group_name_H-M   'P 1'
#
loop_
_entity.id
_entity.type
_entity.pdbx_description
1 polymer ?
#
loop_
_entity_poly.entity_id
_entity_poly.type
_entity_poly.pdbx_seq_one_letter_code
_entity_poly.pdbx_strand_id
1 'polypeptide(L)'
;MLASPNTPARLKINLNSPYFLGEKMPKKPNLEIRKRIIEALKSNGGELSTLEVAEKVGISRARAMYYLNAMAAEGIVERKWKGRATLIWRLKDEQE
;
A
#
# COMPACT_ATOMS: atom_id res chain seq x y z
N MET A 1 -18.27 19.52 22.48
CA MET A 1 -18.45 18.40 21.53
C MET A 1 -17.30 18.47 20.53
N LEU A 2 -16.34 17.54 20.62
CA LEU A 2 -15.08 17.59 19.87
C LEU A 2 -15.32 17.09 18.44
N ALA A 3 -15.12 17.98 17.46
CA ALA A 3 -15.10 17.62 16.06
C ALA A 3 -13.92 16.68 15.79
N SER A 4 -14.19 15.52 15.17
CA SER A 4 -13.16 14.62 14.65
C SER A 4 -12.73 15.10 13.26
N PRO A 5 -11.51 15.62 13.05
CA PRO A 5 -11.06 16.04 11.74
C PRO A 5 -10.21 14.94 11.14
N ASN A 6 -10.85 13.91 10.57
CA ASN A 6 -10.13 12.98 9.71
C ASN A 6 -10.98 12.57 8.52
N THR A 7 -11.38 13.58 7.75
CA THR A 7 -11.83 13.37 6.36
C THR A 7 -10.58 13.03 5.54
N PRO A 8 -10.42 11.81 5.01
CA PRO A 8 -9.29 11.53 4.14
C PRO A 8 -9.42 12.41 2.89
N ALA A 9 -8.37 13.20 2.65
CA ALA A 9 -8.27 14.08 1.50
C ALA A 9 -8.64 13.30 0.23
N ARG A 10 -9.74 13.72 -0.41
CA ARG A 10 -10.18 13.23 -1.71
C ARG A 10 -9.00 13.36 -2.66
N LEU A 11 -8.32 12.24 -2.94
CA LEU A 11 -7.14 12.17 -3.80
C LEU A 11 -7.48 12.87 -5.12
N LYS A 12 -6.90 14.06 -5.34
CA LYS A 12 -6.90 14.70 -6.65
C LYS A 12 -5.98 13.85 -7.52
N ILE A 13 -6.61 12.98 -8.32
CA ILE A 13 -5.94 12.12 -9.29
C ILE A 13 -5.21 13.05 -10.28
N ASN A 14 -3.89 13.09 -10.21
CA ASN A 14 -3.07 13.80 -11.19
C ASN A 14 -2.94 12.94 -12.45
N LEU A 15 -3.63 13.35 -13.51
CA LEU A 15 -3.69 12.68 -14.81
C LEU A 15 -2.37 12.74 -15.60
N ASN A 16 -1.34 13.43 -15.13
CA ASN A 16 -0.01 13.48 -15.77
C ASN A 16 1.01 12.50 -15.16
N SER A 17 0.53 11.57 -14.33
CA SER A 17 1.41 10.58 -13.73
C SER A 17 1.71 9.45 -14.71
N PRO A 18 2.96 8.96 -14.84
CA PRO A 18 3.43 8.06 -15.92
C PRO A 18 2.81 6.65 -15.95
N TYR A 19 1.67 6.43 -15.29
CA TYR A 19 0.88 5.20 -15.29
C TYR A 19 0.16 4.91 -16.63
N PHE A 20 0.43 5.66 -17.71
CA PHE A 20 -0.30 5.62 -18.98
C PHE A 20 0.39 4.83 -20.12
N LEU A 21 1.26 3.87 -19.81
CA LEU A 21 1.68 2.88 -20.80
C LEU A 21 0.68 1.72 -20.84
N GLY A 22 -0.41 1.91 -21.61
CA GLY A 22 -1.14 0.84 -22.31
C GLY A 22 -2.08 -0.09 -21.52
N GLU A 23 -1.99 -0.19 -20.19
CA GLU A 23 -2.87 -1.09 -19.43
C GLU A 23 -4.07 -0.34 -18.81
N LYS A 24 -5.29 -0.67 -19.26
CA LYS A 24 -6.54 -0.21 -18.60
C LYS A 24 -6.48 -0.55 -17.10
N MET A 25 -6.52 0.46 -16.23
CA MET A 25 -6.61 0.23 -14.78
C MET A 25 -7.84 -0.62 -14.46
N PRO A 26 -7.70 -1.72 -13.69
CA PRO A 26 -8.87 -2.47 -13.26
C PRO A 26 -9.72 -1.57 -12.35
N LYS A 27 -11.01 -1.44 -12.68
CA LYS A 27 -12.00 -0.63 -11.92
C LYS A 27 -12.23 -1.14 -10.49
N LYS A 28 -11.64 -2.28 -10.10
CA LYS A 28 -11.69 -2.87 -8.77
C LYS A 28 -10.27 -3.30 -8.33
N PRO A 29 -9.89 -3.11 -7.06
CA PRO A 29 -8.62 -3.62 -6.55
C PRO A 29 -8.56 -5.14 -6.78
N ASN A 30 -7.47 -5.61 -7.39
CA ASN A 30 -7.30 -7.04 -7.65
C ASN A 30 -7.00 -7.74 -6.32
N LEU A 31 -7.91 -8.61 -5.88
CA LEU A 31 -7.83 -9.36 -4.63
C LEU A 31 -6.62 -10.31 -4.61
N GLU A 32 -6.18 -10.82 -5.76
CA GLU A 32 -5.00 -11.68 -5.85
C GLU A 32 -3.72 -10.90 -5.57
N ILE A 33 -3.58 -9.70 -6.13
CA ILE A 33 -2.42 -8.83 -5.86
C ILE A 33 -2.38 -8.49 -4.37
N ARG A 34 -3.54 -8.21 -3.79
CA ARG A 34 -3.66 -7.91 -2.37
C ARG A 34 -3.20 -9.08 -1.49
N LYS A 35 -3.64 -10.31 -1.79
CA LYS A 35 -3.19 -11.53 -1.10
C LYS A 35 -1.68 -11.71 -1.22
N ARG A 36 -1.12 -11.54 -2.42
CA ARG A 36 0.34 -11.65 -2.67
C ARG A 36 1.14 -10.62 -1.89
N ILE A 37 0.63 -9.40 -1.70
CA ILE A 37 1.30 -8.38 -0.86
C ILE A 37 1.30 -8.82 0.62
N ILE A 38 0.19 -9.34 1.12
CA ILE A 38 0.09 -9.85 2.50
C ILE A 38 1.06 -11.02 2.70
N GLU A 39 1.10 -11.98 1.76
CA GLU A 39 2.05 -13.10 1.79
C GLU A 39 3.49 -12.60 1.77
N ALA A 40 3.83 -11.65 0.88
CA ALA A 40 5.16 -11.07 0.82
C ALA A 40 5.58 -10.44 2.15
N LEU A 41 4.68 -9.72 2.82
CA LEU A 41 4.91 -9.14 4.14
C LEU A 41 5.07 -10.23 5.20
N LYS A 42 4.19 -11.25 5.25
CA LYS A 42 4.28 -12.37 6.20
C LYS A 42 5.60 -13.14 6.07
N SER A 43 6.01 -13.44 4.84
CA SER A 43 7.27 -14.16 4.56
C SER A 43 8.52 -13.36 4.92
N ASN A 44 8.41 -12.05 5.14
CA ASN A 44 9.55 -11.18 5.48
C ASN A 44 9.51 -10.66 6.93
N GLY A 45 8.88 -11.40 7.84
CA GLY A 45 8.77 -11.02 9.25
C GLY A 45 7.78 -9.88 9.51
N GLY A 46 6.87 -9.64 8.57
CA GLY A 46 5.81 -8.65 8.70
C GLY A 46 6.19 -7.23 8.26
N GLU A 47 7.44 -6.96 7.86
CA GLU A 47 7.92 -5.62 7.49
C GLU A 47 8.61 -5.60 6.11
N LEU A 48 8.18 -4.70 5.21
CA LEU A 48 8.81 -4.46 3.89
C LEU A 48 8.73 -3.00 3.43
N SER A 49 9.71 -2.52 2.68
CA SER A 49 9.59 -1.25 1.94
C SER A 49 8.70 -1.40 0.70
N THR A 50 8.24 -0.27 0.15
CA THR A 50 7.43 -0.27 -1.09
C THR A 50 8.17 -0.93 -2.26
N LEU A 51 9.50 -0.79 -2.34
CA LEU A 51 10.31 -1.38 -3.40
C LEU A 51 10.34 -2.90 -3.28
N GLU A 52 10.64 -3.42 -2.09
CA GLU A 52 10.72 -4.87 -1.87
C GLU A 52 9.35 -5.56 -2.05
N VAL A 53 8.25 -4.90 -1.67
CA VAL A 53 6.89 -5.39 -1.97
C VAL A 53 6.68 -5.48 -3.48
N ALA A 54 7.08 -4.45 -4.22
CA ALA A 54 6.91 -4.40 -5.67
C ALA A 54 7.69 -5.53 -6.37
N GLU A 55 8.93 -5.75 -5.96
CA GLU A 55 9.80 -6.81 -6.48
C GLU A 55 9.26 -8.21 -6.16
N LYS A 56 8.88 -8.48 -4.90
CA LYS A 56 8.33 -9.78 -4.50
C LYS A 56 7.01 -10.12 -5.19
N VAL A 57 6.16 -9.12 -5.41
CA VAL A 57 4.84 -9.31 -6.04
C VAL A 57 4.91 -9.20 -7.56
N GLY A 58 6.02 -8.72 -8.13
CA GLY A 58 6.17 -8.53 -9.58
C GLY A 58 5.24 -7.45 -10.13
N ILE A 59 5.08 -6.35 -9.40
CA ILE A 59 4.29 -5.17 -9.81
C ILE A 59 5.15 -3.92 -9.79
N SER A 60 4.68 -2.84 -10.42
CA SER A 60 5.39 -1.55 -10.33
C SER A 60 5.36 -1.01 -8.90
N ARG A 61 6.42 -0.30 -8.50
CA ARG A 61 6.50 0.40 -7.19
C ARG A 61 5.28 1.27 -6.92
N ALA A 62 4.78 1.87 -7.99
CA ALA A 62 3.68 2.81 -7.97
C ALA A 62 2.32 2.08 -7.77
N ARG A 63 2.14 0.90 -8.38
CA ARG A 63 1.02 -0.02 -8.05
C ARG A 63 1.14 -0.53 -6.61
N ALA A 64 2.32 -0.94 -6.16
CA ALA A 64 2.53 -1.39 -4.78
C ALA A 64 2.12 -0.29 -3.78
N MET A 65 2.56 0.96 -4.02
CA MET A 65 2.18 2.11 -3.20
C MET A 65 0.65 2.32 -3.15
N TYR A 66 -0.05 2.21 -4.28
CA TYR A 66 -1.51 2.29 -4.33
C TYR A 66 -2.18 1.25 -3.42
N TYR A 67 -1.77 -0.02 -3.53
CA TYR A 67 -2.33 -1.09 -2.71
C TYR A 67 -2.00 -0.92 -1.22
N LEU A 68 -0.74 -0.60 -0.89
CA LEU A 68 -0.30 -0.40 0.50
C LEU A 68 -1.04 0.77 1.17
N ASN A 69 -1.29 1.86 0.43
CA ASN A 69 -2.12 2.97 0.90
C ASN A 69 -3.55 2.54 1.19
N ALA A 70 -4.18 1.77 0.29
CA ALA A 70 -5.53 1.24 0.49
C ALA A 70 -5.59 0.31 1.72
N MET A 71 -4.64 -0.63 1.83
CA MET A 71 -4.57 -1.55 2.97
C MET A 71 -4.29 -0.85 4.30
N ALA A 72 -3.57 0.27 4.29
CA ALA A 72 -3.39 1.08 5.50
C ALA A 72 -4.64 1.86 5.89
N ALA A 73 -5.40 2.36 4.91
CA ALA A 73 -6.70 2.96 5.19
C ALA A 73 -7.69 1.94 5.78
N GLU A 74 -7.56 0.67 5.37
CA GLU A 74 -8.33 -0.46 5.92
C GLU A 74 -7.75 -1.03 7.24
N GLY A 75 -6.62 -0.51 7.73
CA GLY A 75 -6.04 -0.91 9.02
C GLY A 75 -5.24 -2.21 9.02
N ILE A 76 -4.98 -2.82 7.86
CA ILE A 76 -4.27 -4.11 7.75
C ILE A 76 -2.75 -3.94 7.76
N VAL A 77 -2.26 -2.81 7.26
CA VAL A 77 -0.84 -2.46 7.33
C VAL A 77 -0.68 -1.06 7.93
N GLU A 78 0.46 -0.83 8.55
CA GLU A 78 0.86 0.48 9.05
C GLU A 78 2.15 0.95 8.42
N ARG A 79 2.32 2.27 8.34
CA ARG A 79 3.57 2.89 7.90
C ARG A 79 4.46 3.12 9.11
N LYS A 80 5.72 2.72 9.00
CA LYS A 80 6.73 2.94 10.03
C LYS A 80 8.01 3.44 9.38
N TRP A 81 8.68 4.38 10.04
CA TRP A 81 10.00 4.83 9.60
C TRP A 81 11.07 3.96 10.23
N LYS A 82 11.94 3.39 9.40
CA LYS A 82 13.15 2.66 9.79
C LYS A 82 14.35 3.59 9.63
N GLY A 83 14.84 4.12 10.73
CA GLY A 83 15.89 5.13 10.73
C GLY A 83 15.41 6.49 10.19
N ARG A 84 16.31 7.26 9.57
CA ARG A 84 16.05 8.65 9.16
C ARG A 84 15.39 8.80 7.78
N ALA A 85 15.38 7.76 6.94
CA ALA A 85 14.99 7.92 5.53
C ALA A 85 14.16 6.77 4.93
N THR A 86 14.06 5.61 5.61
CA THR A 86 13.41 4.44 4.99
C THR A 86 11.98 4.29 5.52
N LEU A 87 11.01 4.44 4.63
CA LEU A 87 9.62 4.10 4.92
C LEU A 87 9.39 2.60 4.70
N ILE A 88 8.95 1.92 5.74
CA ILE A 88 8.54 0.51 5.70
C ILE A 88 7.05 0.38 6.01
N TRP A 89 6.49 -0.71 5.52
CA TRP A 89 5.12 -1.14 5.75
C TRP A 89 5.14 -2.36 6.62
N ARG A 90 4.39 -2.32 7.72
CA ARG A 90 4.27 -3.41 8.66
C ARG A 90 2.86 -3.98 8.63
N LEU A 91 2.71 -5.30 8.63
CA LEU A 91 1.40 -5.93 8.89
C LEU A 91 0.97 -5.59 10.32
N LYS A 92 -0.24 -5.04 10.46
CA LYS A 92 -0.92 -5.07 11.74
C LYS A 92 -1.38 -6.52 11.94
N ASP A 93 -0.84 -7.16 12.96
CA ASP A 93 -1.36 -8.44 13.41
C ASP A 93 -2.81 -8.19 13.84
N GLU A 94 -3.76 -8.86 13.18
CA GLU A 94 -5.10 -9.06 13.73
C GLU A 94 -4.93 -10.03 14.91
N GLN A 95 -4.65 -9.47 16.08
CA GLN A 95 -4.93 -10.14 17.34
C GLN A 95 -5.96 -9.32 18.08
N GLU A 96 -7.23 -9.56 17.75
CA GLU A 96 -8.24 -10.05 18.71
C GLU A 96 -9.52 -10.50 17.99
#